data_AF-A0AA51B938-F1
#
_entry.id   AF-A0AA51B938-F1
#
_cell.length_a   1.000
_cell.length_b   1.000
_cell.length_c   1.000
_cell.angle_alpha   90.00
_cell.angle_beta   90.00
_cell.angle_gamma   90.00
#
_symmetry.space_group_name_H-M   'P 1'
#
loop_
_entity.id
_entity.type
_entity.pdbx_description
1 polymer ?
#
loop_
_entity_poly.entity_id
_entity_poly.type
_entity_poly.pdbx_seq_one_letter_code
_entity_poly.pdbx_strand_id
1 'polypeptide(L)' 'RTPIKCNTSIRLQHLGTKKNLHSHYFSSPLSGNQEVSCYGNEDGEGDSGDNWTVICNNDFWRRDSPVKLKHV' A
#
# COMPACT_ATOMS: atom_id res chain seq x y z
N ARG A 1 -7.45 -18.86 2.40
CA ARG A 1 -6.61 -17.65 2.36
C ARG A 1 -5.56 -17.86 1.28
N THR A 2 -5.61 -17.08 0.21
CA THR A 2 -4.65 -17.19 -0.90
C THR A 2 -3.39 -16.40 -0.54
N PRO A 3 -2.18 -16.97 -0.69
CA PRO A 3 -0.95 -16.23 -0.49
C PRO A 3 -0.85 -15.04 -1.46
N ILE A 4 -0.33 -13.91 -0.98
CA ILE A 4 -0.07 -12.74 -1.83
C ILE A 4 1.26 -12.98 -2.55
N LYS A 5 1.24 -13.00 -3.88
CA LYS A 5 2.45 -13.20 -4.69
C LYS A 5 3.29 -11.91 -4.67
N CYS A 6 4.61 -12.03 -4.66
CA CYS A 6 5.47 -10.85 -4.78
C CYS A 6 5.28 -10.19 -6.15
N ASN A 7 5.46 -8.87 -6.20
CA ASN A 7 5.21 -7.99 -7.35
C ASN A 7 3.75 -7.88 -7.80
N THR A 8 2.78 -8.26 -6.95
CA THR A 8 1.36 -7.99 -7.23
C THR A 8 0.90 -6.68 -6.61
N SER A 9 -0.08 -6.06 -7.26
CA SER A 9 -0.79 -4.90 -6.74
C SER A 9 -1.79 -5.32 -5.65
N ILE A 10 -1.78 -4.61 -4.53
CA ILE A 10 -2.70 -4.78 -3.40
C ILE A 10 -3.24 -3.42 -2.95
N ARG A 11 -4.30 -3.44 -2.16
CA ARG A 11 -4.81 -2.28 -1.42
C ARG A 11 -4.80 -2.58 0.07
N LEU A 12 -4.45 -1.59 0.87
CA LEU A 12 -4.39 -1.71 2.32
C LEU A 12 -5.46 -0.83 2.95
N GLN A 13 -6.55 -1.47 3.39
CA GLN A 13 -7.66 -0.79 4.04
C GLN A 13 -7.59 -0.93 5.56
N HIS A 14 -7.73 0.19 6.26
CA HIS A 14 -7.87 0.23 7.70
C HIS A 14 -9.28 -0.25 8.11
N LEU A 15 -9.35 -1.32 8.90
CA LEU A 15 -10.62 -2.01 9.19
C LEU A 15 -11.65 -1.15 9.95
N GLY A 16 -11.17 -0.26 10.83
CA GLY A 16 -12.02 0.57 11.69
C GLY A 16 -12.58 1.81 11.00
N THR A 17 -11.76 2.50 10.19
CA THR A 17 -12.17 3.73 9.50
C THR A 17 -12.55 3.52 8.04
N LYS A 18 -12.33 2.31 7.50
CA LYS A 18 -12.51 1.96 6.07
C LYS A 18 -11.65 2.73 5.08
N LYS A 19 -10.71 3.56 5.56
CA LYS A 19 -9.78 4.33 4.75
C LYS A 19 -8.65 3.46 4.20
N ASN A 20 -8.17 3.79 3.01
CA ASN A 20 -7.05 3.15 2.34
C ASN A 20 -5.73 3.90 2.63
N LEU A 21 -4.64 3.14 2.64
CA LEU A 21 -3.30 3.71 2.54
C LEU A 21 -3.13 4.28 1.14
N HIS A 22 -2.82 5.57 1.04
CA HIS A 22 -2.88 6.30 -0.22
C HIS A 22 -1.63 7.15 -0.43
N SER A 23 -0.98 7.00 -1.58
CA SER A 23 0.21 7.78 -1.94
C SER A 23 -0.13 9.02 -2.74
N HIS A 24 0.60 10.10 -2.49
CA HIS A 24 0.52 11.34 -3.25
C HIS A 24 1.75 11.50 -4.15
N TYR A 25 1.60 12.25 -5.25
CA TYR A 25 2.72 12.70 -6.10
C TYR A 25 3.55 13.83 -5.45
N PHE A 26 3.69 13.80 -4.12
CA PHE A 26 4.50 14.74 -3.36
C PHE A 26 5.62 14.00 -2.65
N SER A 27 6.82 14.57 -2.69
CA SER A 27 7.97 14.02 -1.97
C SER A 27 7.99 14.58 -0.56
N SER A 28 8.14 13.69 0.41
CA SER A 28 8.34 14.02 1.82
C SER A 28 9.63 14.84 1.96
N PRO A 29 9.58 16.06 2.53
CA PRO A 29 10.77 16.89 2.70
C PRO A 29 11.79 16.30 3.68
N LEU A 30 11.37 15.35 4.52
CA LEU A 30 12.22 14.74 5.56
C LEU A 30 12.87 13.44 5.09
N SER A 31 12.15 12.62 4.32
CA SER A 31 12.61 11.27 3.96
C SER A 31 12.95 11.09 2.49
N GLY A 32 12.53 12.02 1.62
CA GLY A 32 12.64 11.87 0.16
C GLY A 32 11.74 10.79 -0.44
N ASN A 33 10.97 10.07 0.38
CA ASN A 33 9.95 9.12 -0.09
C ASN A 33 8.66 9.86 -0.48
N GLN A 34 7.76 9.18 -1.18
CA GLN A 34 6.43 9.75 -1.43
C GLN A 34 5.65 9.95 -0.13
N GLU A 35 4.88 11.02 -0.08
CA GLU A 35 3.92 11.26 1.00
C GLU A 35 2.80 10.22 0.93
N VAL A 36 2.43 9.71 2.10
CA VAL A 36 1.39 8.69 2.26
C VAL A 36 0.39 9.17 3.29
N SER A 37 -0.89 9.12 2.93
CA SER A 37 -2.02 9.56 3.75
C SER A 37 -3.03 8.42 3.94
N CYS A 38 -4.00 8.67 4.80
CA CYS A 38 -5.15 7.79 5.01
C CYS A 38 -6.35 8.39 4.27
N TYR A 39 -6.58 7.93 3.04
CA TYR A 39 -7.59 8.48 2.13
C TYR A 39 -8.80 7.55 2.01
N GLY A 40 -9.92 8.08 1.54
CA GLY A 40 -11.14 7.32 1.29
C GLY A 40 -12.30 7.69 2.22
N ASN A 41 -13.51 7.39 1.72
CA ASN A 41 -14.78 7.56 2.42
C ASN A 41 -15.10 6.35 3.31
N GLU A 42 -16.23 6.40 4.02
CA GLU A 42 -16.69 5.32 4.91
C GLU A 42 -17.00 4.01 4.16
N ASP A 43 -17.17 4.10 2.83
CA ASP A 43 -17.40 2.98 1.93
C ASP A 43 -16.11 2.36 1.36
N GLY A 44 -14.95 2.96 1.64
CA GLY A 44 -13.65 2.49 1.17
C GLY A 44 -13.38 2.75 -0.31
N GLU A 45 -14.13 3.66 -0.93
CA GLU A 45 -13.83 4.16 -2.27
C GLU A 45 -12.64 5.12 -2.20
N GLY A 46 -11.66 4.85 -3.04
CA GLY A 46 -10.58 5.77 -3.34
C GLY A 46 -10.13 5.60 -4.78
N ASP A 47 -8.95 6.09 -5.12
CA ASP A 47 -8.49 6.19 -6.51
C ASP A 47 -7.24 5.35 -6.80
N SER A 48 -6.54 5.63 -7.90
CA SER A 48 -5.30 4.97 -8.31
C SER A 48 -4.18 5.01 -7.25
N GLY A 49 -4.17 6.02 -6.38
CA GLY A 49 -3.25 6.23 -5.26
C GLY A 49 -3.35 5.17 -4.16
N ASP A 50 -4.42 4.37 -4.15
CA ASP A 50 -4.61 3.29 -3.17
C ASP A 50 -3.88 1.99 -3.54
N ASN A 51 -3.34 1.92 -4.77
CA ASN A 51 -2.71 0.71 -5.29
C ASN A 51 -1.21 0.68 -4.94
N TRP A 52 -0.79 -0.43 -4.33
CA TRP A 52 0.58 -0.66 -3.90
C TRP A 52 1.11 -1.97 -4.48
N THR A 53 2.28 -1.92 -5.11
CA THR A 53 3.01 -3.14 -5.49
C THR A 53 3.82 -3.64 -4.30
N VAL A 54 3.61 -4.89 -3.93
CA VAL A 54 4.41 -5.56 -2.89
C VAL A 54 5.73 -6.01 -3.49
N ILE A 55 6.82 -5.39 -3.11
CA ILE A 55 8.17 -5.79 -3.50
C ILE A 55 8.75 -6.68 -2.39
N CYS A 56 9.00 -7.94 -2.72
CA CYS A 56 9.61 -8.92 -1.84
C CYS A 56 10.49 -9.90 -2.61
N ASN A 57 11.47 -10.48 -1.92
CA ASN A 57 12.49 -11.35 -2.53
C ASN A 57 12.05 -12.81 -2.70
N ASN A 58 10.91 -13.19 -2.12
CA ASN A 58 10.37 -14.55 -2.17
C ASN A 58 9.32 -14.67 -3.30
N ASP A 59 8.75 -15.85 -3.49
CA ASP A 59 7.61 -16.02 -4.39
C ASP A 59 6.33 -15.36 -3.84
N PHE A 60 6.20 -15.34 -2.51
CA PHE A 60 5.02 -14.84 -1.80
C PHE A 60 5.39 -14.00 -0.58
N TRP A 61 4.52 -13.06 -0.22
CA TRP A 61 4.60 -12.32 1.03
C TRP A 61 4.50 -13.29 2.21
N ARG A 62 5.60 -13.41 2.95
CA ARG A 62 5.69 -14.17 4.20
C ARG A 62 5.63 -13.22 5.40
N ARG A 63 4.97 -13.69 6.48
CA ARG A 63 5.03 -13.02 7.78
C ARG A 63 6.49 -12.92 8.25
N ASP A 64 6.81 -11.84 8.95
CA ASP A 64 8.12 -11.56 9.54
C ASP A 64 9.26 -11.38 8.51
N SER A 65 8.95 -11.43 7.21
CA SER A 65 9.90 -11.09 6.15
C SER A 65 9.78 -9.62 5.79
N PRO A 66 10.91 -8.91 5.56
CA PRO A 66 10.87 -7.54 5.09
C PRO A 66 10.21 -7.48 3.71
N VAL A 67 9.28 -6.54 3.56
CA VAL A 67 8.62 -6.20 2.30
C VAL A 67 8.69 -4.70 2.09
N LYS A 68 8.68 -4.26 0.83
CA LYS A 68 8.52 -2.84 0.49
C LYS A 68 7.20 -2.66 -0.26
N LEU A 69 6.52 -1.56 0.00
CA LEU A 69 5.34 -1.15 -0.74
C LEU A 69 5.76 -0.02 -1.68
N LYS A 70 5.54 -0.21 -2.98
CA LYS A 70 5.85 0.77 -4.00
C LYS A 70 4.55 1.24 -4.64
N HIS A 71 4.34 2.55 -4.70
CA HIS A 71 3.24 3.11 -5.48
C HIS A 71 3.42 2.76 -6.98
N VAL A 72 2.29 2.58 -7.68
CA VAL A 72 2.22 2.18 -9.10
C VAL A 72 2.26 3.39 -10.00
#